data_AF-A0A510Y5F6-F1
#
_entry.id   AF-A0A510Y5F6-F1
#
_cell.length_a   1.000
_cell.length_b   1.000
_cell.length_c   1.000
_cell.angle_alpha   90.00
_cell.angle_beta   90.00
_cell.angle_gamma   90.00
#
_symmetry.space_group_name_H-M   'P 1'
#
loop_
_entity.id
_entity.type
_entity.pdbx_description
1 polymer ?
#
loop_
_entity_poly.entity_id
_entity_poly.type
_entity_poly.pdbx_seq_one_letter_code
_entity_poly.pdbx_strand_id
1 'polypeptide(L)'
;MLMSMMENDVWKLGIVEAIEPMGEGSRVCIDAADVLSPAEGLLVGDTGHGYIYILSENRTTSTYPARVFRINAGAVHQYIFEEGETRYLAEVENDEPVTIYEGQASRQVPVGRVKIEKRDLVRVTVRAGEVSLSATLQWADSVYLMTDQYEPMALKDCQLGDRIYCRIDEPGRHLGQSIQEEIEEK
;
A
#
# COMPACT_ATOMS: atom_id res chain seq x y z
N MET A 1 7.34 4.47 -22.59
CA MET A 1 8.74 4.35 -22.15
C MET A 1 8.87 4.13 -20.63
N LEU A 2 7.93 4.61 -19.79
CA LEU A 2 7.89 4.27 -18.35
C LEU A 2 7.40 2.83 -18.05
N MET A 3 6.46 2.29 -18.83
CA MET A 3 5.82 0.98 -18.58
C MET A 3 6.81 -0.19 -18.45
N SER A 4 7.96 -0.17 -19.15
CA SER A 4 8.94 -1.26 -19.06
C SER A 4 9.97 -1.09 -17.93
N MET A 5 9.89 -0.01 -17.15
CA MET A 5 10.88 0.29 -16.11
C MET A 5 10.47 -0.25 -14.73
N MET A 6 9.19 -0.51 -14.49
CA MET A 6 8.74 -1.01 -13.18
C MET A 6 8.77 -2.53 -13.07
N GLU A 7 8.38 -3.28 -14.10
CA GLU A 7 8.27 -4.73 -13.98
C GLU A 7 9.65 -5.40 -13.95
N ASN A 8 9.94 -6.13 -12.87
CA ASN A 8 11.15 -6.93 -12.69
C ASN A 8 10.82 -8.17 -11.83
N ASP A 9 11.80 -8.79 -11.18
CA ASP A 9 11.55 -9.99 -10.37
C ASP A 9 10.69 -9.71 -9.13
N VAL A 10 10.77 -8.49 -8.58
CA VAL A 10 10.06 -8.10 -7.34
C VAL A 10 8.87 -7.20 -7.61
N TRP A 11 8.95 -6.26 -8.53
CA TRP A 11 7.85 -5.40 -8.94
C TRP A 11 7.07 -6.08 -10.06
N LYS A 12 5.79 -6.38 -9.83
CA LYS A 12 4.93 -7.12 -10.74
C LYS A 12 3.60 -6.43 -10.95
N LEU A 13 2.99 -6.69 -12.10
CA LEU A 13 1.56 -6.48 -12.26
C LEU A 13 0.81 -7.67 -11.65
N GLY A 14 -0.06 -7.36 -10.69
CA GLY A 14 -0.97 -8.31 -10.09
C GLY A 14 -2.39 -8.16 -10.62
N ILE A 15 -3.12 -9.27 -10.72
CA ILE A 15 -4.53 -9.30 -11.14
C ILE A 15 -5.41 -9.37 -9.90
N VAL A 16 -6.37 -8.46 -9.76
CA VAL A 16 -7.32 -8.46 -8.64
C VAL A 16 -8.23 -9.69 -8.74
N GLU A 17 -8.14 -10.58 -7.75
CA GLU A 17 -8.92 -11.83 -7.68
C GLU A 17 -10.12 -11.72 -6.74
N ALA A 18 -10.05 -10.88 -5.72
CA ALA A 18 -11.16 -10.66 -4.77
C ALA A 18 -11.16 -9.24 -4.20
N ILE A 19 -12.37 -8.73 -3.93
CA ILE A 19 -12.61 -7.49 -3.16
C ILE A 19 -13.71 -7.81 -2.16
N GLU A 20 -13.34 -8.03 -0.90
CA GLU A 20 -14.22 -8.59 0.13
C GLU A 20 -14.49 -7.57 1.24
N PRO A 21 -15.75 -7.20 1.52
CA PRO A 21 -16.07 -6.35 2.66
C PRO A 21 -15.66 -7.00 3.99
N MET A 22 -14.93 -6.26 4.82
CA MET A 22 -14.48 -6.69 6.15
C MET A 22 -15.26 -6.04 7.30
N GLY A 23 -16.12 -5.06 6.98
CA GLY A 23 -16.86 -4.27 7.96
C GLY A 23 -16.01 -3.14 8.56
N GLU A 24 -16.41 -2.64 9.72
CA GLU A 24 -15.73 -1.52 10.37
C GLU A 24 -14.45 -1.98 11.10
N GLY A 25 -13.32 -1.33 10.80
CA GLY A 25 -12.03 -1.62 11.42
C GLY A 25 -11.19 -0.37 11.66
N SER A 26 -10.09 -0.53 12.39
CA SER A 26 -9.14 0.57 12.66
C SER A 26 -8.20 0.74 11.48
N ARG A 27 -8.29 1.91 10.82
CA ARG A 27 -7.48 2.27 9.66
C ARG A 27 -6.39 3.28 10.05
N VAL A 28 -5.18 3.08 9.56
CA VAL A 28 -4.05 3.99 9.70
C VAL A 28 -3.99 4.95 8.52
N CYS A 29 -3.88 6.25 8.81
CA CYS A 29 -3.57 7.31 7.87
C CYS A 29 -2.19 7.85 8.21
N ILE A 30 -1.35 8.06 7.19
CA ILE A 30 -0.07 8.73 7.37
C ILE A 30 -0.18 10.09 6.68
N ASP A 31 0.02 11.16 7.46
CA ASP A 31 0.22 12.51 6.97
C ASP A 31 1.72 12.82 7.03
N ALA A 32 2.35 12.93 5.87
CA ALA A 32 3.74 13.36 5.73
C ALA A 32 3.91 14.83 6.12
N ALA A 33 5.10 15.20 6.60
CA ALA A 33 5.53 16.58 6.76
C ALA A 33 6.18 17.13 5.47
N ASP A 34 5.70 16.68 4.31
CA ASP A 34 6.17 17.10 2.98
C ASP A 34 5.03 16.96 1.95
N VAL A 35 5.24 17.51 0.76
CA VAL A 35 4.36 17.35 -0.39
C VAL A 35 4.74 16.05 -1.11
N LEU A 36 3.73 15.22 -1.35
CA LEU A 36 3.83 13.98 -2.10
C LEU A 36 3.32 14.21 -3.52
N SER A 37 4.02 13.69 -4.52
CA SER A 37 3.54 13.61 -5.90
C SER A 37 2.28 12.73 -5.97
N PRO A 38 1.43 12.88 -7.01
CA PRO A 38 0.32 11.96 -7.22
C PRO A 38 0.81 10.51 -7.39
N ALA A 39 1.94 10.28 -8.04
CA ALA A 39 2.49 8.94 -8.23
C ALA A 39 3.23 8.41 -7.00
N GLU A 40 3.47 9.25 -5.98
CA GLU A 40 4.07 8.83 -4.72
C GLU A 40 3.10 8.06 -3.83
N GLY A 41 3.62 7.05 -3.12
CA GLY A 41 2.80 6.10 -2.40
C GLY A 41 3.55 5.22 -1.40
N LEU A 42 2.82 4.26 -0.83
CA LEU A 42 3.31 3.25 0.11
C LEU A 42 3.13 1.85 -0.48
N LEU A 43 3.94 0.92 0.03
CA LEU A 43 3.79 -0.51 -0.20
C LEU A 43 3.24 -1.14 1.08
N VAL A 44 2.00 -1.65 1.03
CA VAL A 44 1.32 -2.22 2.18
C VAL A 44 0.75 -3.61 1.90
N GLY A 45 0.73 -4.49 2.91
CA GLY A 45 0.27 -5.87 2.75
C GLY A 45 -0.21 -6.47 4.07
N ASP A 46 -1.15 -7.41 4.00
CA ASP A 46 -1.65 -8.16 5.17
C ASP A 46 -0.60 -9.19 5.68
N THR A 47 0.36 -9.59 4.84
CA THR A 47 1.38 -10.62 5.11
C THR A 47 2.76 -10.19 4.62
N GLY A 48 3.81 -10.94 5.02
CA GLY A 48 5.19 -10.71 4.56
C GLY A 48 5.48 -11.18 3.12
N HIS A 49 4.51 -11.77 2.42
CA HIS A 49 4.68 -12.30 1.06
C HIS A 49 4.72 -11.20 -0.03
N GLY A 50 4.36 -9.97 0.32
CA GLY A 50 4.42 -8.84 -0.58
C GLY A 50 3.33 -7.80 -0.32
N TYR A 51 3.30 -6.78 -1.17
CA TYR A 51 2.67 -5.51 -0.89
C TYR A 51 1.95 -4.97 -2.13
N ILE A 52 0.82 -4.32 -1.92
CA ILE A 52 0.08 -3.57 -2.93
C ILE A 52 0.57 -2.11 -2.90
N TYR A 53 0.76 -1.53 -4.09
CA TYR A 53 1.18 -0.14 -4.22
C TYR A 53 0.00 0.82 -4.15
N ILE A 54 -0.12 1.51 -3.01
CA ILE A 54 -1.16 2.50 -2.75
C ILE A 54 -0.60 3.92 -2.87
N LEU A 55 -1.39 4.87 -3.33
CA LEU A 55 -0.91 6.21 -3.69
C LEU A 55 -1.41 7.31 -2.74
N SER A 56 -0.76 8.46 -2.82
CA SER A 56 -1.17 9.68 -2.13
C SER A 56 -2.54 10.18 -2.57
N GLU A 57 -3.22 10.84 -1.63
CA GLU A 57 -4.48 11.56 -1.83
C GLU A 57 -4.24 12.92 -2.54
N ASN A 58 -3.11 13.09 -3.25
CA ASN A 58 -2.79 14.30 -4.02
C ASN A 58 -3.62 14.38 -5.31
N ARG A 59 -4.94 14.35 -5.18
CA ARG A 59 -5.93 14.38 -6.27
C ARG A 59 -7.22 14.98 -5.77
N THR A 60 -7.85 15.79 -6.60
CA THR A 60 -9.18 16.34 -6.29
C THR A 60 -10.23 15.30 -6.67
N THR A 61 -11.16 15.02 -5.76
CA THR A 61 -12.36 14.22 -6.06
C THR A 61 -13.58 15.13 -6.14
N SER A 62 -14.73 14.55 -6.50
CA SER A 62 -16.02 15.24 -6.40
C SER A 62 -16.46 15.52 -4.96
N THR A 63 -15.82 14.89 -3.98
CA THR A 63 -16.24 14.85 -2.57
C THR A 63 -15.30 15.61 -1.62
N TYR A 64 -14.02 15.77 -1.95
CA TYR A 64 -13.06 16.54 -1.14
C TYR A 64 -11.87 17.09 -1.97
N PRO A 65 -11.22 18.17 -1.49
CA PRO A 65 -10.01 18.69 -2.12
C PRO A 65 -8.82 17.75 -1.93
N ALA A 66 -7.83 17.84 -2.82
CA ALA A 66 -6.57 17.11 -2.72
C ALA A 66 -5.88 17.34 -1.37
N ARG A 67 -5.34 16.27 -0.79
CA ARG A 67 -4.49 16.31 0.40
C ARG A 67 -3.11 15.81 0.02
N VAL A 68 -2.29 16.73 -0.44
CA VAL A 68 -0.99 16.46 -1.06
C VAL A 68 0.04 15.78 -0.14
N PHE A 69 -0.24 15.69 1.15
CA PHE A 69 0.65 15.11 2.16
C PHE A 69 0.12 13.77 2.71
N ARG A 70 -1.05 13.30 2.27
CA ARG A 70 -1.78 12.21 2.93
C ARG A 70 -1.73 10.91 2.13
N ILE A 71 -1.54 9.79 2.83
CA ILE A 71 -1.77 8.44 2.33
C ILE A 71 -2.71 7.70 3.30
N ASN A 72 -3.76 7.08 2.74
CA ASN A 72 -4.69 6.24 3.48
C ASN A 72 -4.13 4.80 3.53
N ALA A 73 -3.24 4.53 4.48
CA ALA A 73 -2.30 3.40 4.45
C ALA A 73 -2.92 2.00 4.52
N GLY A 74 -3.98 1.79 5.30
CA GLY A 74 -4.63 0.48 5.41
C GLY A 74 -5.01 0.12 6.85
N ALA A 75 -5.36 -1.14 7.09
CA ALA A 75 -5.71 -1.63 8.41
C ALA A 75 -4.50 -1.66 9.35
N VAL A 76 -4.72 -1.42 10.63
CA VAL A 76 -3.66 -1.31 11.65
C VAL A 76 -2.70 -2.51 11.75
N HIS A 77 -3.15 -3.70 11.37
CA HIS A 77 -2.34 -4.93 11.45
C HIS A 77 -1.41 -5.15 10.25
N GLN A 78 -1.58 -4.39 9.17
CA GLN A 78 -0.80 -4.60 7.96
C GLN A 78 0.66 -4.20 8.14
N TYR A 79 1.52 -4.79 7.31
CA TYR A 79 2.89 -4.35 7.14
C TYR A 79 2.97 -3.17 6.16
N ILE A 80 3.97 -2.32 6.38
CA ILE A 80 4.54 -1.37 5.42
C ILE A 80 5.96 -1.85 5.08
N PHE A 81 6.28 -1.89 3.79
CA PHE A 81 7.63 -2.23 3.31
C PHE A 81 8.53 -0.99 3.21
N GLU A 82 9.76 -1.11 3.69
CA GLU A 82 10.74 -0.03 3.81
C GLU A 82 12.14 -0.50 3.42
N GLU A 83 12.45 -0.40 2.13
CA GLU A 83 13.79 -0.65 1.56
C GLU A 83 14.47 -1.96 2.01
N GLY A 84 13.70 -3.04 2.15
CA GLY A 84 14.20 -4.35 2.57
C GLY A 84 13.91 -4.70 4.02
N GLU A 85 13.31 -3.77 4.76
CA GLU A 85 12.72 -3.99 6.08
C GLU A 85 11.20 -3.86 6.02
N THR A 86 10.54 -4.31 7.09
CA THR A 86 9.08 -4.24 7.25
C THR A 86 8.72 -3.89 8.67
N ARG A 87 7.73 -3.03 8.85
CA ARG A 87 7.14 -2.75 10.18
C ARG A 87 5.63 -2.81 10.11
N TYR A 88 4.97 -2.98 11.24
CA TYR A 88 3.52 -2.90 11.28
C TYR A 88 3.08 -1.43 11.11
N LEU A 89 1.94 -1.19 10.45
CA LEU A 89 1.31 0.12 10.40
C LEU A 89 0.95 0.64 11.81
N ALA A 90 0.74 -0.27 12.77
CA ALA A 90 0.54 0.05 14.18
C ALA A 90 1.77 0.68 14.87
N GLU A 91 2.97 0.45 14.33
CA GLU A 91 4.25 0.90 14.90
C GLU A 91 4.73 2.22 14.28
N VAL A 92 4.06 2.72 13.24
CA VAL A 92 4.41 3.99 12.63
C VAL A 92 4.08 5.12 13.59
N GLU A 93 5.10 5.84 14.01
CA GLU A 93 5.02 7.02 14.88
C GLU A 93 5.52 8.27 14.13
N ASN A 94 5.49 9.43 14.78
CA ASN A 94 5.87 10.72 14.16
C ASN A 94 7.34 11.14 14.41
N ASP A 95 8.12 10.29 15.04
CA ASP A 95 9.55 10.49 15.33
C ASP A 95 10.47 9.84 14.28
N GLU A 96 9.93 8.93 13.47
CA GLU A 96 10.65 8.24 12.40
C GLU A 96 10.06 8.57 11.02
N PRO A 97 10.90 8.66 9.97
CA PRO A 97 10.41 8.80 8.61
C PRO A 97 9.74 7.51 8.10
N VAL A 98 8.97 7.66 7.03
CA VAL A 98 8.43 6.54 6.23
C VAL A 98 9.08 6.52 4.86
N THR A 99 9.26 5.33 4.30
CA THR A 99 9.67 5.16 2.91
C THR A 99 8.49 5.44 1.97
N ILE A 100 8.62 6.47 1.14
CA ILE A 100 7.68 6.77 0.06
C ILE A 100 8.27 6.32 -1.27
N TYR A 101 7.45 5.67 -2.09
CA TYR A 101 7.83 5.13 -3.39
C TYR A 101 7.21 5.92 -4.54
N GLU A 102 7.97 6.18 -5.59
CA GLU A 102 7.51 6.60 -6.92
C GLU A 102 8.01 5.58 -7.96
N GLY A 103 7.22 4.52 -8.17
CA GLY A 103 7.69 3.33 -8.88
C GLY A 103 8.85 2.66 -8.15
N GLN A 104 9.98 2.43 -8.83
CA GLN A 104 11.17 1.82 -8.23
C GLN A 104 12.04 2.80 -7.42
N ALA A 105 11.81 4.10 -7.57
CA ALA A 105 12.50 5.11 -6.78
C ALA A 105 11.84 5.22 -5.41
N SER A 106 12.64 5.50 -4.38
CA SER A 106 12.17 5.72 -3.02
C SER A 106 12.91 6.89 -2.37
N ARG A 107 12.27 7.45 -1.34
CA ARG A 107 12.87 8.42 -0.43
C ARG A 107 12.24 8.31 0.96
N GLN A 108 13.01 8.70 1.97
CA GLN A 108 12.52 8.83 3.33
C GLN A 108 11.81 10.17 3.51
N VAL A 109 10.60 10.15 4.08
CA VAL A 109 9.78 11.33 4.32
C VAL A 109 9.35 11.41 5.78
N PRO A 110 9.59 12.53 6.50
CA PRO A 110 9.17 12.64 7.89
C PRO A 110 7.65 12.54 8.03
N VAL A 111 7.18 11.87 9.09
CA VAL A 111 5.77 11.75 9.41
C VAL A 111 5.33 12.93 10.28
N GLY A 112 4.39 13.74 9.79
CA GLY A 112 3.82 14.84 10.55
C GLY A 112 2.74 14.38 11.52
N ARG A 113 1.91 13.42 11.11
CA ARG A 113 0.83 12.86 11.94
C ARG A 113 0.42 11.48 11.47
N VAL A 114 0.20 10.57 12.42
CA VAL A 114 -0.49 9.29 12.20
C VAL A 114 -1.90 9.39 12.75
N LYS A 115 -2.91 9.00 11.96
CA LYS A 115 -4.32 8.95 12.41
C LYS A 115 -4.80 7.50 12.39
N ILE A 116 -5.24 7.01 13.54
CA ILE A 116 -5.92 5.71 13.65
C ILE A 116 -7.40 5.96 13.95
N GLU A 117 -8.28 5.51 13.08
CA GLU A 117 -9.72 5.79 13.17
C GLU A 117 -10.56 4.70 12.52
N LYS A 118 -11.82 4.57 12.96
CA LYS A 118 -12.75 3.56 12.47
C LYS A 118 -13.27 3.88 11.07
N ARG A 119 -13.26 2.89 10.18
CA ARG A 119 -13.75 2.97 8.79
C ARG A 119 -14.24 1.63 8.30
N ASP A 120 -15.14 1.66 7.32
CA ASP A 120 -15.44 0.49 6.50
C ASP A 120 -14.21 0.07 5.71
N LEU A 121 -13.84 -1.20 5.84
CA LEU A 121 -12.68 -1.81 5.20
C LEU A 121 -13.11 -2.86 4.17
N VAL A 122 -12.27 -3.04 3.15
CA VAL A 122 -12.31 -4.15 2.21
C VAL A 122 -10.95 -4.82 2.18
N ARG A 123 -10.92 -6.15 2.06
CA ARG A 123 -9.71 -6.89 1.70
C ARG A 123 -9.64 -7.02 0.18
N VAL A 124 -8.52 -6.56 -0.39
CA VAL A 124 -8.22 -6.72 -1.81
C VAL A 124 -7.20 -7.84 -1.93
N THR A 125 -7.54 -8.90 -2.67
CA THR A 125 -6.63 -10.03 -2.95
C THR A 125 -6.17 -9.96 -4.39
N VAL A 126 -4.86 -10.11 -4.61
CA VAL A 126 -4.21 -9.92 -5.89
C VAL A 126 -3.25 -11.07 -6.20
N ARG A 127 -3.31 -11.59 -7.42
CA ARG A 127 -2.37 -12.59 -7.94
C ARG A 127 -1.24 -11.92 -8.70
N ALA A 128 -0.03 -11.94 -8.14
CA ALA A 128 1.18 -11.43 -8.78
C ALA A 128 2.09 -12.61 -9.14
N GLY A 129 2.02 -13.08 -10.39
CA GLY A 129 2.67 -14.32 -10.79
C GLY A 129 2.07 -15.52 -10.03
N GLU A 130 2.90 -16.28 -9.33
CA GLU A 130 2.46 -17.42 -8.51
C GLU A 130 2.06 -16.99 -7.08
N VAL A 131 2.37 -15.76 -6.67
CA VAL A 131 2.18 -15.27 -5.30
C VAL A 131 0.80 -14.64 -5.15
N SER A 132 0.11 -15.00 -4.05
CA SER A 132 -1.13 -14.36 -3.61
C SER A 132 -0.78 -13.27 -2.61
N LEU A 133 -1.17 -12.04 -2.91
CA LEU A 133 -0.99 -10.87 -2.04
C LEU A 133 -2.35 -10.38 -1.56
N SER A 134 -2.39 -9.70 -0.42
CA SER A 134 -3.61 -9.00 -0.01
C SER A 134 -3.30 -7.75 0.80
N ALA A 135 -4.22 -6.79 0.77
CA ALA A 135 -4.21 -5.62 1.65
C ALA A 135 -5.64 -5.25 2.07
N THR A 136 -5.82 -4.91 3.35
CA THR A 136 -7.10 -4.50 3.95
C THR A 136 -7.25 -2.97 3.98
N LEU A 137 -7.84 -2.40 2.94
CA LEU A 137 -7.89 -0.96 2.69
C LEU A 137 -9.25 -0.34 3.06
N GLN A 138 -9.27 0.97 3.30
CA GLN A 138 -10.54 1.69 3.49
C GLN A 138 -11.35 1.71 2.20
N TRP A 139 -12.64 1.40 2.29
CA TRP A 139 -13.57 1.54 1.17
C TRP A 139 -13.93 3.02 0.90
N ALA A 140 -13.07 3.73 0.17
CA ALA A 140 -13.24 5.13 -0.17
C ALA A 140 -12.68 5.49 -1.55
N ASP A 141 -13.17 6.59 -2.10
CA ASP A 141 -12.64 7.27 -3.29
C ASP A 141 -11.29 7.97 -3.01
N SER A 142 -10.80 7.91 -1.76
CA SER A 142 -9.54 8.52 -1.32
C SER A 142 -8.37 7.55 -1.23
N VAL A 143 -8.62 6.28 -1.51
CA VAL A 143 -7.60 5.24 -1.62
C VAL A 143 -7.37 4.99 -3.10
N TYR A 144 -6.12 5.08 -3.55
CA TYR A 144 -5.76 4.92 -4.95
C TYR A 144 -4.73 3.81 -5.12
N LEU A 145 -4.88 3.05 -6.18
CA LEU A 145 -4.00 1.96 -6.61
C LEU A 145 -3.31 2.39 -7.91
N MET A 146 -2.07 1.96 -8.13
CA MET A 146 -1.38 2.20 -9.40
C MET A 146 -1.74 1.11 -10.42
N THR A 147 -2.30 1.48 -11.56
CA THR A 147 -2.71 0.55 -12.65
C THR A 147 -1.56 0.19 -13.60
N ASP A 148 -1.78 -0.77 -14.48
CA ASP A 148 -0.85 -1.13 -15.56
C ASP A 148 -0.69 -0.06 -16.65
N GLN A 149 -1.58 0.95 -16.70
CA GLN A 149 -1.37 2.14 -17.51
C GLN A 149 -0.50 3.20 -16.82
N TYR A 150 0.00 2.91 -15.60
CA TYR A 150 0.69 3.87 -14.75
C TYR A 150 -0.18 5.09 -14.38
N GLU A 151 -1.48 4.84 -14.28
CA GLU A 151 -2.46 5.83 -13.87
C GLU A 151 -3.09 5.41 -12.53
N PRO A 152 -3.46 6.37 -11.68
CA PRO A 152 -4.13 6.13 -10.42
C PRO A 152 -5.58 5.68 -10.65
N MET A 153 -5.98 4.60 -10.00
CA MET A 153 -7.37 4.14 -9.95
C MET A 153 -7.89 4.22 -8.51
N ALA A 154 -9.04 4.85 -8.30
CA ALA A 154 -9.65 4.85 -6.97
C ALA A 154 -10.08 3.43 -6.62
N LEU A 155 -9.89 3.02 -5.36
CA LEU A 155 -10.25 1.68 -4.90
C LEU A 155 -11.74 1.39 -5.10
N LYS A 156 -12.60 2.41 -5.02
CA LYS A 156 -14.04 2.29 -5.32
C LYS A 156 -14.37 1.92 -6.75
N ASP A 157 -13.46 2.21 -7.69
CA ASP A 157 -13.63 1.90 -9.11
C ASP A 157 -12.96 0.56 -9.49
N CYS A 158 -12.20 -0.03 -8.56
CA CYS A 158 -11.50 -1.31 -8.74
C CYS A 158 -12.48 -2.48 -8.88
N GLN A 159 -12.17 -3.39 -9.81
CA GLN A 159 -12.97 -4.56 -10.16
C GLN A 159 -12.08 -5.81 -10.28
N LEU A 160 -12.73 -6.97 -10.28
CA LEU A 160 -12.05 -8.24 -10.56
C LEU A 160 -11.44 -8.22 -11.95
N GLY A 161 -10.20 -8.67 -12.06
CA GLY A 161 -9.44 -8.67 -13.31
C GLY A 161 -8.63 -7.39 -13.57
N ASP A 162 -8.85 -6.32 -12.80
CA ASP A 162 -8.01 -5.12 -12.89
C ASP A 162 -6.56 -5.45 -12.55
N ARG A 163 -5.65 -4.76 -13.24
CA ARG A 163 -4.21 -4.97 -13.12
C ARG A 163 -3.59 -3.83 -12.37
N ILE A 164 -2.97 -4.13 -11.24
CA ILE A 164 -2.35 -3.13 -10.37
C ILE A 164 -0.91 -3.51 -10.05
N TYR A 165 -0.07 -2.50 -9.79
CA TYR A 165 1.30 -2.74 -9.38
C TYR A 165 1.39 -3.23 -7.94
N CYS A 166 2.21 -4.26 -7.76
CA CYS A 166 2.53 -4.86 -6.47
C CYS A 166 4.04 -5.08 -6.39
N ARG A 167 4.51 -5.34 -5.16
CA ARG A 167 5.85 -5.79 -4.88
C ARG A 167 5.78 -7.15 -4.19
N ILE A 168 6.38 -8.17 -4.78
CA ILE A 168 6.58 -9.48 -4.14
C ILE A 168 7.76 -9.38 -3.18
N ASP A 169 7.66 -10.08 -2.05
CA ASP A 169 8.72 -10.22 -1.05
C ASP A 169 8.77 -11.66 -0.53
N GLU A 170 9.85 -12.03 0.13
CA GLU A 170 9.99 -13.35 0.76
C GLU A 170 9.50 -13.30 2.22
N PRO A 171 8.62 -14.24 2.65
CA PRO A 171 8.18 -14.34 4.03
C PRO A 171 9.32 -14.77 4.96
N GLY A 172 9.14 -14.60 6.27
CA GLY A 172 10.17 -14.88 7.27
C GLY A 172 10.90 -13.61 7.68
N ARG A 173 10.20 -12.67 8.33
CA ARG A 173 10.84 -11.49 8.92
C ARG A 173 10.58 -11.46 10.41
N HIS A 174 11.63 -11.39 11.22
CA HIS A 174 11.53 -11.17 12.67
C HIS A 174 12.11 -9.80 12.98
N LEU A 175 11.30 -8.91 13.58
CA LEU A 175 11.69 -7.52 13.87
C LEU A 175 12.16 -6.76 12.61
N GLY A 176 11.48 -6.95 11.48
CA GLY A 176 11.78 -6.27 10.21
C GLY A 176 12.94 -6.87 9.40
N GLN A 177 13.74 -7.75 9.99
CA GLN A 177 14.89 -8.38 9.32
C GLN A 177 14.51 -9.74 8.73
N SER A 178 15.01 -10.03 7.53
CA SER A 178 14.81 -11.33 6.86
C SER A 178 15.54 -12.45 7.63
N ILE A 179 14.78 -13.45 8.07
CA ILE A 179 15.24 -14.67 8.72
C ILE A 179 14.58 -15.86 8.01
N GLN A 180 15.34 -16.92 7.74
CA GLN A 180 14.76 -18.19 7.29
C GLN A 180 13.99 -18.86 8.45
N GLU A 181 12.73 -18.48 8.63
CA GLU A 181 11.77 -19.09 9.55
C GLU A 181 10.49 -19.50 8.81
N GLU A 182 9.89 -20.62 9.21
CA GLU A 182 8.59 -21.08 8.70
C GLU A 182 7.48 -20.34 9.46
N ILE A 183 6.97 -19.25 8.86
CA ILE A 183 5.87 -18.45 9.40
C ILE A 183 4.60 -18.75 8.60
N GLU A 184 3.51 -19.13 9.28
CA GLU A 184 2.18 -19.30 8.68
C GLU A 184 1.27 -18.15 9.12
N GLU A 185 0.90 -17.26 8.19
CA GLU A 185 -0.04 -16.14 8.40
C GLU A 185 -1.42 -16.54 7.82
N LYS A 186 -2.53 -16.30 8.55
CA LYS A 186 -3.90 -16.75 8.20
C LYS A 186 -4.92 -15.63 8.16
#